data_AF-A0A2G8LDW4-F1
#
_entry.id   AF-A0A2G8LDW4-F1
#
_cell.length_a   1.000
_cell.length_b   1.000
_cell.length_c   1.000
_cell.angle_alpha   90.00
_cell.angle_beta   90.00
_cell.angle_gamma   90.00
#
_symmetry.space_group_name_H-M   'P 1'
#
loop_
_entity.id
_entity.type
_entity.pdbx_description
1 polymer ?
#
loop_
_entity_poly.entity_id
_entity_poly.type
_entity_poly.pdbx_seq_one_letter_code
_entity_poly.pdbx_strand_id
1 'polypeptide(L)'
;MPASSFDSFSEATEDEILKIIKNSPSKSCMLDPLPTWLAKGCSAELILLITNIVNTSMSTGTVPDSFKVAHVTPVLKKTSLDRNCLKNYRPISNLSFVSKVLEKTVLSRLMDYLTQENLLEPYQSAYKSGHSTETALNAVHNFITSKLDEDCFVLLVLLDLSSAFDTVNHSILLERLQSKYRLGGTVLSWFNSYITERYQQVKIEDVLSSPRPLVTGVPQGSVLGPVLFSLYLAELSDIIRHHGVHFHHYADDTQLLLAFDKDDVPNAFHKMETCISAVNTCVQLIS
;
A
#
# COMPACT_ATOMS: atom_id res chain seq x y z
N MET A 1 -27.15 -1.01 12.92
CA MET A 1 -26.91 0.40 12.53
C MET A 1 -26.53 0.40 11.06
N PRO A 2 -26.93 1.40 10.24
CA PRO A 2 -26.41 1.49 8.89
C PRO A 2 -24.88 1.61 8.94
N ALA A 3 -24.20 0.95 8.01
CA ALA A 3 -22.74 1.00 7.88
C ALA A 3 -22.30 2.47 7.69
N SER A 4 -21.39 2.96 8.53
CA SER A 4 -20.92 4.35 8.45
C SER A 4 -20.05 4.54 7.20
N SER A 5 -20.29 5.60 6.43
CA SER A 5 -19.42 6.03 5.32
C SER A 5 -18.32 6.97 5.83
N PHE A 6 -17.15 6.95 5.19
CA PHE A 6 -16.07 7.88 5.50
C PHE A 6 -16.05 9.02 4.47
N ASP A 7 -16.80 10.09 4.76
CA ASP A 7 -17.03 11.18 3.80
C ASP A 7 -16.16 12.43 4.00
N SER A 8 -15.59 12.59 5.20
CA SER A 8 -14.74 13.74 5.54
C SER A 8 -13.65 13.37 6.53
N PHE A 9 -12.48 14.00 6.38
CA PHE A 9 -11.39 13.89 7.35
C PHE A 9 -11.63 14.82 8.54
N SER A 10 -11.32 14.35 9.75
CA SER A 10 -11.14 15.23 10.89
C SER A 10 -9.87 16.07 10.73
N GLU A 11 -9.93 17.35 11.12
CA GLU A 11 -8.78 18.25 11.06
C GLU A 11 -7.63 17.78 11.96
N ALA A 12 -6.41 18.04 11.50
CA ALA A 12 -5.19 17.82 12.27
C ALA A 12 -4.85 19.06 13.09
N THR A 13 -4.33 18.83 14.29
CA THR A 13 -3.82 19.88 15.18
C THR A 13 -2.36 20.19 14.89
N GLU A 14 -1.90 21.39 15.27
CA GLU A 14 -0.47 21.74 15.17
C GLU A 14 0.42 20.77 15.94
N ASP A 15 0.00 20.30 17.12
CA ASP A 15 0.75 19.32 17.92
C ASP A 15 0.90 17.97 17.20
N GLU A 16 -0.15 17.51 16.53
CA GLU A 16 -0.14 16.29 15.73
C GLU A 16 0.84 16.42 14.55
N ILE A 17 0.74 17.53 13.80
CA ILE A 17 1.63 17.80 12.68
C ILE A 17 3.08 17.93 13.16
N LEU A 18 3.32 18.59 14.29
CA LEU A 18 4.65 18.75 14.87
C LEU A 18 5.24 17.39 15.26
N LYS A 19 4.43 16.49 15.83
CA LYS A 19 4.83 15.12 16.14
C LYS A 19 5.21 14.34 14.87
N ILE A 20 4.42 14.48 13.80
CA ILE A 20 4.72 13.87 12.49
C ILE A 20 6.06 14.40 11.94
N ILE A 21 6.28 15.71 11.98
CA ILE A 21 7.52 16.36 11.51
C ILE A 21 8.73 15.85 12.31
N LYS A 22 8.66 15.84 13.64
CA LYS A 22 9.76 15.39 14.52
C LYS A 22 10.15 13.93 14.27
N ASN A 23 9.15 13.06 14.11
CA ASN A 23 9.35 11.62 13.88
C ASN A 23 9.69 11.26 12.42
N SER A 24 9.64 12.22 11.50
CA SER A 24 9.98 11.97 10.10
C SER A 24 11.50 11.94 9.88
N PRO A 25 12.02 11.06 8.99
CA PRO A 25 13.43 11.05 8.64
C PRO A 25 13.89 12.39 8.05
N SER A 26 15.14 12.79 8.33
CA SER A 26 15.72 14.04 7.81
C SER A 26 16.18 13.97 6.34
N LYS A 27 15.70 12.99 5.58
CA LYS A 27 16.02 12.84 4.15
C LYS A 27 15.34 13.97 3.37
N SER A 28 16.10 14.68 2.56
CA SER A 28 15.60 15.81 1.75
C SER A 28 15.16 15.36 0.36
N CYS A 29 14.15 16.04 -0.17
CA CYS A 29 13.79 16.00 -1.58
C CYS A 29 14.30 17.25 -2.30
N MET A 30 14.66 17.10 -3.57
CA MET A 30 15.07 18.23 -4.41
C MET A 30 13.89 19.12 -4.80
N LEU A 31 12.67 18.62 -4.63
CA LEU A 31 11.44 19.40 -4.82
C LEU A 31 11.07 20.20 -3.56
N ASP A 32 11.75 19.98 -2.44
CA ASP A 32 11.49 20.75 -1.23
C ASP A 32 12.05 22.16 -1.38
N PRO A 33 11.31 23.20 -0.95
CA PRO A 33 11.79 24.58 -0.98
C PRO A 33 12.99 24.81 -0.06
N LEU A 34 13.20 23.93 0.92
CA LEU A 34 14.34 23.94 1.81
C LEU A 34 14.68 22.52 2.29
N PRO A 35 15.94 22.25 2.70
CA PRO A 35 16.31 20.95 3.23
C PRO A 35 15.47 20.51 4.43
N THR A 36 15.14 19.22 4.52
CA THR A 36 14.29 18.67 5.60
C THR A 36 14.85 18.95 7.00
N TRP A 37 16.17 18.92 7.18
CA TRP A 37 16.78 19.22 8.48
C TRP A 37 16.50 20.65 8.92
N LEU A 38 16.47 21.60 7.98
CA LEU A 38 16.18 23.01 8.25
C LEU A 38 14.68 23.18 8.50
N ALA A 39 13.82 22.49 7.76
CA ALA A 39 12.37 22.49 7.99
C ALA A 39 12.01 21.98 9.39
N LYS A 40 12.73 20.96 9.87
CA LYS A 40 12.60 20.46 11.25
C LYS A 40 13.14 21.47 12.27
N GLY A 41 14.26 22.11 11.98
CA GLY A 41 14.85 23.15 12.83
C GLY A 41 13.95 24.38 13.00
N CYS A 42 13.28 24.80 11.93
CA CYS A 42 12.33 25.91 11.90
C CYS A 42 10.86 25.44 12.04
N SER A 43 10.64 24.30 12.71
CA SER A 43 9.30 23.73 12.79
C SER A 43 8.33 24.62 13.56
N ALA A 44 8.81 25.41 14.53
CA ALA A 44 7.97 26.33 15.31
C ALA A 44 7.38 27.44 14.43
N GLU A 45 8.13 27.93 13.45
CA GLU A 45 7.70 28.99 12.53
C GLU A 45 6.85 28.43 11.37
N LEU A 46 7.11 27.19 10.97
CA LEU A 46 6.45 26.56 9.83
C LEU A 46 5.16 25.79 10.21
N ILE A 47 4.93 25.53 11.50
CA ILE A 47 3.88 24.59 11.93
C ILE A 47 2.48 25.04 11.52
N LEU A 48 2.15 26.31 11.73
CA LEU A 48 0.85 26.88 11.36
C LEU A 48 0.62 26.76 9.85
N LEU A 49 1.63 27.08 9.04
CA LEU A 49 1.54 27.00 7.59
C LEU A 49 1.34 25.56 7.11
N ILE A 50 2.15 24.61 7.61
CA ILE A 50 2.06 23.20 7.22
C ILE A 50 0.70 22.63 7.63
N THR A 51 0.21 22.96 8.83
CA THR A 51 -1.11 22.52 9.32
C THR A 51 -2.22 23.05 8.43
N ASN A 52 -2.16 24.33 8.04
CA ASN A 52 -3.13 24.91 7.10
C ASN A 52 -3.10 24.22 5.74
N ILE A 53 -1.92 23.91 5.19
CA ILE A 53 -1.80 23.16 3.92
C ILE A 53 -2.46 21.79 4.05
N VAL A 54 -2.19 21.07 5.14
CA VAL A 54 -2.73 19.72 5.39
C VAL A 54 -4.25 19.76 5.52
N ASN A 55 -4.79 20.61 6.39
CA ASN A 55 -6.23 20.70 6.63
C ASN A 55 -6.98 21.23 5.40
N THR A 56 -6.42 22.19 4.68
CA THR A 56 -7.02 22.68 3.42
C THR A 56 -7.09 21.58 2.37
N SER A 57 -6.01 20.80 2.21
CA SER A 57 -6.01 19.68 1.27
C SER A 57 -7.08 18.64 1.63
N MET A 58 -7.16 18.25 2.91
CA MET A 58 -8.13 17.28 3.39
C MET A 58 -9.58 17.77 3.25
N SER A 59 -9.88 19.01 3.65
CA SER A 59 -11.23 19.56 3.62
C SER A 59 -11.75 19.83 2.20
N THR A 60 -10.86 20.20 1.28
CA THR A 60 -11.21 20.40 -0.14
C THR A 60 -11.19 19.10 -0.95
N GLY A 61 -10.72 17.99 -0.37
CA GLY A 61 -10.57 16.73 -1.08
C GLY A 61 -9.59 16.79 -2.25
N THR A 62 -8.56 17.64 -2.17
CA THR A 62 -7.62 17.88 -3.29
C THR A 62 -6.18 17.89 -2.81
N VAL A 63 -5.30 17.16 -3.52
CA VAL A 63 -3.86 17.18 -3.29
C VAL A 63 -3.23 18.32 -4.09
N PRO A 64 -2.36 19.17 -3.48
CA PRO A 64 -1.65 20.22 -4.21
C PRO A 64 -0.84 19.66 -5.39
N ASP A 65 -0.89 20.33 -6.55
CA ASP A 65 -0.20 19.85 -7.77
C ASP A 65 1.31 19.72 -7.59
N SER A 66 1.92 20.57 -6.77
CA SER A 66 3.35 20.49 -6.41
C SER A 66 3.70 19.18 -5.67
N PHE A 67 2.72 18.50 -5.07
CA PHE A 67 2.89 17.19 -4.40
C PHE A 67 2.61 16.01 -5.32
N LYS A 68 2.13 16.27 -6.55
CA LYS A 68 1.84 15.24 -7.56
C LYS A 68 3.05 14.92 -8.45
N VAL A 69 4.22 15.51 -8.17
CA VAL A 69 5.47 15.26 -8.89
C VAL A 69 6.43 14.42 -8.05
N ALA A 70 7.06 13.41 -8.66
CA ALA A 70 8.05 12.56 -8.01
C ALA A 70 9.37 12.50 -8.81
N HIS A 71 10.50 12.64 -8.11
CA HIS A 71 11.81 12.29 -8.66
C HIS A 71 12.13 10.84 -8.34
N VAL A 72 12.28 10.02 -9.37
CA VAL A 72 12.53 8.58 -9.27
C VAL A 72 14.02 8.33 -9.38
N THR A 73 14.61 7.72 -8.35
CA THR A 73 16.00 7.25 -8.37
C THR A 73 16.01 5.73 -8.57
N PRO A 74 16.57 5.21 -9.67
CA PRO A 74 16.76 3.78 -9.85
C PRO A 74 17.80 3.26 -8.84
N VAL A 75 17.41 2.31 -7.99
CA VAL A 75 18.29 1.68 -6.99
C VAL A 75 18.44 0.20 -7.31
N LEU A 76 19.68 -0.29 -7.41
CA LEU A 76 19.94 -1.69 -7.70
C LEU A 76 19.44 -2.59 -6.56
N LYS A 77 18.66 -3.63 -6.87
CA LYS A 77 18.03 -4.55 -5.91
C LYS A 77 19.06 -5.24 -5.01
N LYS A 78 20.20 -5.64 -5.57
CA LYS A 78 21.34 -6.25 -4.86
C LYS A 78 22.64 -5.85 -5.58
N THR A 79 23.69 -5.60 -4.82
CA THR A 79 25.00 -5.15 -5.35
C THR A 79 25.67 -6.16 -6.29
N SER A 80 25.33 -7.44 -6.18
CA SER A 80 25.85 -8.52 -7.02
C SER A 80 25.15 -8.69 -8.37
N LEU A 81 24.05 -7.97 -8.62
CA LEU A 81 23.27 -8.11 -9.85
C LEU A 81 23.88 -7.32 -11.01
N ASP A 82 23.63 -7.81 -12.23
CA ASP A 82 24.07 -7.13 -13.46
C ASP A 82 23.45 -5.72 -13.56
N ARG A 83 24.32 -4.72 -13.68
CA ARG A 83 23.95 -3.31 -13.80
C ARG A 83 23.35 -2.95 -15.15
N ASN A 84 23.56 -3.78 -16.18
CA ASN A 84 23.03 -3.57 -17.53
C ASN A 84 21.59 -4.10 -17.68
N CYS A 85 21.12 -4.91 -16.74
CA CYS A 85 19.75 -5.41 -16.75
C CYS A 85 18.81 -4.49 -15.96
N LEU A 86 17.95 -3.75 -16.66
CA LEU A 86 17.03 -2.76 -16.06
C LEU A 86 16.07 -3.37 -15.03
N LYS A 87 15.71 -4.65 -15.17
CA LYS A 87 14.86 -5.39 -14.22
C LYS A 87 15.48 -5.52 -12.83
N ASN A 88 16.80 -5.32 -12.71
CA ASN A 88 17.52 -5.36 -11.45
C ASN A 88 17.40 -4.07 -10.63
N TYR A 89 16.76 -3.02 -11.15
CA TYR A 89 16.56 -1.76 -10.43
C TYR A 89 15.15 -1.66 -9.84
N ARG A 90 15.03 -0.91 -8.75
CA ARG A 90 13.78 -0.46 -8.15
C ARG A 90 13.62 1.04 -8.38
N PRO A 91 12.48 1.51 -8.90
CA PRO A 91 12.22 2.94 -9.06
C PRO A 91 11.81 3.57 -7.72
N ILE A 92 12.76 4.13 -6.96
CA ILE A 92 12.44 4.77 -5.68
C ILE A 92 12.00 6.22 -5.89
N SER A 93 10.73 6.51 -5.61
CA SER A 93 10.15 7.85 -5.65
C SER A 93 10.56 8.66 -4.42
N ASN A 94 11.22 9.80 -4.64
CA ASN A 94 11.48 10.79 -3.60
C ASN A 94 10.40 11.87 -3.63
N LEU A 95 9.40 11.74 -2.75
CA LEU A 95 8.35 12.74 -2.57
C LEU A 95 8.78 13.87 -1.63
N SER A 96 8.21 15.05 -1.81
CA SER A 96 8.46 16.22 -0.97
C SER A 96 8.12 15.94 0.50
N PHE A 97 8.83 16.61 1.41
CA PHE A 97 8.68 16.44 2.84
C PHE A 97 7.26 16.77 3.30
N VAL A 98 6.71 17.90 2.85
CA VAL A 98 5.34 18.32 3.23
C VAL A 98 4.28 17.38 2.63
N SER A 99 4.48 16.86 1.41
CA SER A 99 3.61 15.80 0.87
C SER A 99 3.56 14.59 1.79
N LYS A 100 4.71 14.14 2.30
CA LYS A 100 4.76 13.00 3.23
C LYS A 100 4.09 13.30 4.56
N VAL A 101 4.11 14.53 5.06
CA VAL A 101 3.39 14.94 6.27
C VAL A 101 1.87 14.85 6.03
N LEU A 102 1.39 15.36 4.89
CA LEU A 102 0.00 15.24 4.46
C LEU A 102 -0.42 13.77 4.34
N GLU A 103 0.35 12.95 3.61
CA GLU A 103 0.05 11.53 3.43
C GLU A 103 0.01 10.77 4.76
N LYS A 104 0.91 11.06 5.71
CA LYS A 104 0.90 10.46 7.06
C LYS A 104 -0.35 10.82 7.84
N THR A 105 -0.81 12.08 7.71
CA THR A 105 -2.02 12.54 8.37
C THR A 105 -3.24 11.82 7.80
N VAL A 106 -3.38 11.79 6.47
CA VAL A 106 -4.46 11.05 5.78
C VAL A 106 -4.42 9.56 6.09
N LEU A 107 -3.22 8.96 6.10
CA LEU A 107 -3.05 7.56 6.45
C LEU A 107 -3.54 7.27 7.87
N SER A 108 -3.24 8.13 8.84
CA SER A 108 -3.74 7.97 10.21
C SER A 108 -5.27 7.92 10.23
N ARG A 109 -5.93 8.90 9.59
CA ARG A 109 -7.40 8.96 9.55
C ARG A 109 -8.02 7.77 8.83
N LEU A 110 -7.41 7.34 7.72
CA LEU A 110 -7.84 6.15 6.99
C LEU A 110 -7.73 4.89 7.86
N MET A 111 -6.59 4.67 8.51
CA MET A 111 -6.37 3.47 9.32
C MET A 111 -7.26 3.44 10.56
N ASP A 112 -7.50 4.59 11.20
CA ASP A 112 -8.43 4.70 12.33
C ASP A 112 -9.84 4.26 11.90
N TYR A 113 -10.34 4.80 10.78
CA TYR A 113 -11.64 4.42 10.21
C TYR A 113 -11.70 2.93 9.85
N LEU A 114 -10.74 2.42 9.08
CA LEU A 114 -10.73 1.02 8.64
C LEU A 114 -10.66 0.04 9.82
N THR A 115 -9.95 0.40 10.89
CA THR A 115 -9.85 -0.41 12.11
C THR A 115 -11.15 -0.37 12.90
N GLN A 116 -11.72 0.82 13.11
CA GLN A 116 -12.99 0.99 13.84
C GLN A 116 -14.14 0.24 13.16
N GLU A 117 -14.15 0.22 11.84
CA GLU A 117 -15.19 -0.41 11.02
C GLU A 117 -14.89 -1.87 10.65
N ASN A 118 -13.78 -2.44 11.15
CA ASN A 118 -13.31 -3.80 10.90
C ASN A 118 -13.26 -4.15 9.39
N LEU A 119 -12.71 -3.24 8.59
CA LEU A 119 -12.63 -3.35 7.13
C LEU A 119 -11.29 -3.90 6.61
N LEU A 120 -10.31 -4.11 7.50
CA LEU A 120 -9.00 -4.65 7.13
C LEU A 120 -9.04 -6.18 7.01
N GLU A 121 -8.34 -6.74 6.02
CA GLU A 121 -8.20 -8.19 5.88
C GLU A 121 -7.38 -8.76 7.06
N PRO A 122 -7.95 -9.64 7.90
CA PRO A 122 -7.26 -10.18 9.07
C PRO A 122 -6.00 -10.98 8.73
N TYR A 123 -5.97 -11.64 7.57
CA TYR A 123 -4.83 -12.43 7.11
C TYR A 123 -3.86 -11.62 6.23
N GLN A 124 -3.81 -10.30 6.37
CA GLN A 124 -2.76 -9.43 5.82
C GLN A 124 -1.91 -8.88 6.96
N SER A 125 -0.62 -9.23 6.98
CA SER A 125 0.32 -8.84 8.03
C SER A 125 1.26 -7.71 7.63
N ALA A 126 1.44 -7.40 6.34
CA ALA A 126 2.28 -6.27 5.98
C ALA A 126 1.60 -4.93 6.27
N TYR A 127 2.44 -3.92 6.52
CA TYR A 127 2.03 -2.52 6.71
C TYR A 127 1.00 -2.29 7.82
N LYS A 128 0.89 -3.25 8.74
CA LYS A 128 -0.05 -3.22 9.87
C LYS A 128 0.72 -3.17 11.19
N SER A 129 0.30 -2.29 12.09
CA SER A 129 0.91 -2.17 13.42
C SER A 129 0.78 -3.47 14.20
N GLY A 130 1.84 -3.89 14.90
CA GLY A 130 1.87 -5.13 15.67
C GLY A 130 2.06 -6.41 14.85
N HIS A 131 2.24 -6.30 13.53
CA HIS A 131 2.55 -7.42 12.65
C HIS A 131 3.98 -7.30 12.08
N SER A 132 4.60 -8.44 11.81
CA SER A 132 5.92 -8.58 11.22
C SER A 132 6.01 -9.84 10.35
N THR A 133 7.16 -10.07 9.72
CA THR A 133 7.44 -11.33 9.04
C THR A 133 7.39 -12.52 10.02
N GLU A 134 7.74 -12.33 11.28
CA GLU A 134 7.67 -13.35 12.33
C GLU A 134 6.23 -13.72 12.66
N THR A 135 5.34 -12.73 12.80
CA THR A 135 3.92 -13.00 13.07
C THR A 135 3.26 -13.72 11.90
N ALA A 136 3.63 -13.37 10.67
CA ALA A 136 3.15 -14.04 9.46
C ALA A 136 3.65 -15.49 9.38
N LEU A 137 4.95 -15.70 9.60
CA LEU A 137 5.55 -17.03 9.64
C LEU A 137 4.91 -17.90 10.72
N ASN A 138 4.69 -17.34 11.91
CA ASN A 138 4.06 -18.04 13.02
C ASN A 138 2.61 -18.46 12.68
N ALA A 139 1.84 -17.60 12.02
CA ALA A 139 0.48 -17.94 11.57
C ALA A 139 0.48 -19.12 10.59
N VAL A 140 1.32 -19.07 9.57
CA VAL A 140 1.48 -20.16 8.58
C VAL A 140 1.96 -21.45 9.24
N HIS A 141 2.97 -21.36 10.10
CA HIS A 141 3.53 -22.50 10.83
C HIS A 141 2.50 -23.17 11.75
N ASN A 142 1.72 -22.38 12.49
CA ASN A 142 0.69 -22.88 13.39
C ASN A 142 -0.45 -23.55 12.61
N PHE A 143 -0.86 -23.00 11.47
CA PHE A 143 -1.82 -23.67 10.59
C PHE A 143 -1.30 -25.06 10.17
N ILE A 144 -0.07 -25.13 9.66
CA ILE A 144 0.51 -26.38 9.18
C ILE A 144 0.61 -27.41 10.32
N THR A 145 1.22 -27.04 11.44
CA THR A 145 1.42 -27.96 12.58
C THR A 145 0.10 -28.43 13.17
N SER A 146 -0.87 -27.54 13.37
CA SER A 146 -2.19 -27.94 13.88
C SER A 146 -2.90 -28.96 12.99
N LYS A 147 -2.75 -28.86 11.67
CA LYS A 147 -3.39 -29.79 10.72
C LYS A 147 -2.65 -31.11 10.61
N LEU A 148 -1.33 -31.12 10.78
CA LEU A 148 -0.56 -32.35 10.90
C LEU A 148 -0.90 -33.10 12.20
N ASP A 149 -1.15 -32.40 13.31
CA ASP A 149 -1.58 -33.01 14.57
C ASP A 149 -3.00 -33.64 14.47
N GLU A 150 -3.80 -33.18 13.51
CA GLU A 150 -5.12 -33.75 13.16
C GLU A 150 -5.01 -34.92 12.15
N ASP A 151 -3.80 -35.41 11.84
CA ASP A 151 -3.51 -36.47 10.85
C ASP A 151 -3.92 -36.09 9.40
N CYS A 152 -4.04 -34.80 9.10
CA CYS A 152 -4.26 -34.28 7.75
C CYS A 152 -2.94 -34.00 7.02
N PHE A 153 -3.00 -33.98 5.68
CA PHE A 153 -1.96 -33.43 4.82
C PHE A 153 -2.20 -31.95 4.57
N VAL A 154 -1.12 -31.19 4.34
CA VAL A 154 -1.20 -29.76 4.01
C VAL A 154 -0.46 -29.46 2.72
N LEU A 155 -1.14 -28.80 1.79
CA LEU A 155 -0.57 -28.22 0.58
C LEU A 155 -0.32 -26.72 0.83
N LEU A 156 0.95 -26.32 0.71
CA LEU A 156 1.38 -24.92 0.75
C LEU A 156 1.82 -24.48 -0.64
N VAL A 157 1.18 -23.44 -1.17
CA VAL A 157 1.57 -22.79 -2.42
C VAL A 157 1.97 -21.35 -2.13
N LEU A 158 3.12 -20.94 -2.67
CA LEU A 158 3.65 -19.58 -2.55
C LEU A 158 3.46 -18.86 -3.89
N LEU A 159 2.69 -17.78 -3.88
CA LEU A 159 2.47 -16.94 -5.06
C LEU A 159 3.36 -15.69 -4.97
N ASP A 160 4.02 -15.38 -6.08
CA ASP A 160 4.85 -14.18 -6.28
C ASP A 160 4.18 -13.29 -7.33
N LEU A 161 3.69 -12.11 -6.91
CA LEU A 161 3.02 -11.17 -7.79
C LEU A 161 4.04 -10.26 -8.49
N SER A 162 4.10 -10.34 -9.81
CA SER A 162 5.04 -9.54 -10.61
C SER A 162 4.69 -8.04 -10.60
N SER A 163 5.66 -7.20 -10.26
CA SER A 163 5.59 -5.71 -10.36
C SER A 163 4.36 -5.09 -9.71
N ALA A 164 3.88 -5.67 -8.61
CA ALA A 164 2.52 -5.45 -8.14
C ALA A 164 2.19 -3.99 -7.75
N PHE A 165 3.17 -3.22 -7.25
CA PHE A 165 2.99 -1.78 -6.96
C PHE A 165 2.86 -0.91 -8.22
N ASP A 166 3.48 -1.32 -9.32
CA ASP A 166 3.55 -0.55 -10.56
C ASP A 166 2.31 -0.78 -11.47
N THR A 167 1.54 -1.85 -11.20
CA THR A 167 0.40 -2.30 -12.02
C THR A 167 -0.96 -1.96 -11.43
N VAL A 168 -1.04 -1.26 -10.29
CA VAL A 168 -2.33 -0.89 -9.69
C VAL A 168 -3.16 -0.02 -10.64
N ASN A 169 -4.29 -0.55 -11.11
CA ASN A 169 -5.24 0.21 -11.91
C ASN A 169 -5.99 1.25 -11.05
N HIS A 170 -5.90 2.53 -11.40
CA HIS A 170 -6.47 3.62 -10.62
C HIS A 170 -8.00 3.60 -10.55
N SER A 171 -8.68 3.25 -11.65
CA SER A 171 -10.14 3.18 -11.69
C SER A 171 -10.66 2.07 -10.77
N ILE A 172 -10.04 0.88 -10.84
CA ILE A 172 -10.40 -0.25 -9.97
C ILE A 172 -10.07 0.07 -8.50
N LEU A 173 -8.94 0.73 -8.23
CA LEU A 173 -8.60 1.17 -6.87
C LEU A 173 -9.68 2.10 -6.31
N LEU A 174 -10.08 3.14 -7.06
CA LEU A 174 -11.10 4.08 -6.61
C LEU A 174 -12.47 3.43 -6.43
N GLU A 175 -12.86 2.55 -7.34
CA GLU A 175 -14.10 1.77 -7.22
C GLU A 175 -14.09 0.96 -5.93
N ARG A 176 -13.01 0.24 -5.63
CA ARG A 176 -12.86 -0.54 -4.38
C ARG A 176 -12.86 0.33 -3.14
N LEU A 177 -12.15 1.47 -3.16
CA LEU A 177 -12.17 2.45 -2.07
C LEU A 177 -13.61 2.93 -1.78
N GLN A 178 -14.41 3.16 -2.82
CA GLN A 178 -15.79 3.57 -2.68
C GLN A 178 -16.71 2.43 -2.21
N SER A 179 -16.69 1.29 -2.90
CA SER A 179 -17.69 0.23 -2.74
C SER A 179 -17.39 -0.67 -1.52
N LYS A 180 -16.17 -1.19 -1.42
CA LYS A 180 -15.76 -2.13 -0.36
C LYS A 180 -15.39 -1.40 0.93
N TYR A 181 -14.68 -0.27 0.81
CA TYR A 181 -14.19 0.48 1.96
C TYR A 181 -15.08 1.66 2.35
N ARG A 182 -16.16 1.93 1.62
CA ARG A 182 -17.17 2.93 1.97
C ARG A 182 -16.61 4.36 2.09
N LEU A 183 -15.58 4.70 1.31
CA LEU A 183 -15.06 6.06 1.22
C LEU A 183 -15.97 6.88 0.30
N GLY A 184 -16.32 8.08 0.74
CA GLY A 184 -17.17 9.00 0.00
C GLY A 184 -16.72 10.46 0.17
N GLY A 185 -17.58 11.37 -0.28
CA GLY A 185 -17.38 12.82 -0.13
C GLY A 185 -15.96 13.30 -0.48
N THR A 186 -15.44 14.17 0.37
CA THR A 186 -14.10 14.77 0.23
C THR A 186 -12.98 13.74 0.36
N VAL A 187 -13.20 12.65 1.09
CA VAL A 187 -12.20 11.58 1.26
C VAL A 187 -11.94 10.86 -0.06
N LEU A 188 -13.01 10.42 -0.74
CA LEU A 188 -12.88 9.77 -2.05
C LEU A 188 -12.32 10.73 -3.10
N SER A 189 -12.76 11.99 -3.10
CA SER A 189 -12.19 13.04 -3.95
C SER A 189 -10.69 13.22 -3.70
N TRP A 190 -10.25 13.17 -2.45
CA TRP A 190 -8.85 13.29 -2.09
C TRP A 190 -8.01 12.14 -2.64
N PHE A 191 -8.48 10.88 -2.49
CA PHE A 191 -7.77 9.73 -3.07
C PHE A 191 -7.74 9.75 -4.59
N ASN A 192 -8.83 10.18 -5.25
CA ASN A 192 -8.85 10.42 -6.68
C ASN A 192 -7.80 11.47 -7.08
N SER A 193 -7.77 12.62 -6.41
CA SER A 193 -6.79 13.68 -6.63
C SER A 193 -5.35 13.21 -6.35
N TYR A 194 -5.17 12.34 -5.36
CA TYR A 194 -3.87 11.81 -4.97
C TYR A 194 -3.26 10.93 -6.07
N ILE A 195 -4.04 10.08 -6.73
CA ILE A 195 -3.52 9.12 -7.74
C ILE A 195 -3.57 9.66 -9.18
N THR A 196 -4.46 10.60 -9.48
CA THR A 196 -4.61 11.18 -10.82
C THR A 196 -3.68 12.38 -11.04
N GLU A 197 -3.36 12.65 -12.31
CA GLU A 197 -2.51 13.77 -12.74
C GLU A 197 -1.13 13.80 -12.04
N ARG A 198 -0.61 12.63 -11.68
CA ARG A 198 0.74 12.48 -11.14
C ARG A 198 1.76 12.39 -12.26
N TYR A 199 2.94 12.95 -11.99
CA TYR A 199 4.08 12.92 -12.90
C TYR A 199 5.32 12.39 -12.19
N GLN A 200 6.15 11.70 -12.95
CA GLN A 200 7.45 11.21 -12.51
C GLN A 200 8.56 11.63 -13.48
N GLN A 201 9.75 11.89 -12.93
CA GLN A 201 10.98 12.11 -13.67
C GLN A 201 12.08 11.22 -13.11
N VAL A 202 12.78 10.50 -13.98
CA VAL A 202 13.92 9.70 -13.58
C VAL A 202 15.12 10.62 -13.38
N LYS A 203 15.74 10.53 -12.20
CA LYS A 203 16.97 11.24 -11.85
C LYS A 203 18.13 10.25 -11.85
N ILE A 204 19.14 10.54 -12.67
CA ILE A 204 20.44 9.85 -12.65
C ILE A 204 21.49 10.92 -12.44
N GLU A 205 22.22 10.82 -11.33
CA GLU A 205 23.15 11.87 -10.87
C GLU A 205 22.44 13.23 -10.85
N ASP A 206 22.90 14.23 -11.59
CA ASP A 206 22.30 15.57 -11.64
C ASP A 206 21.42 15.81 -12.88
N VAL A 207 21.12 14.76 -13.64
CA VAL A 207 20.30 14.83 -14.85
C VAL A 207 18.90 14.29 -14.59
N LEU A 208 17.89 15.04 -15.04
CA LEU A 208 16.47 14.66 -15.00
C LEU A 208 15.98 14.30 -16.40
N SER A 209 15.16 13.25 -16.49
CA SER A 209 14.39 12.95 -17.69
C SER A 209 13.28 13.98 -17.93
N SER A 210 12.66 13.93 -19.11
CA SER A 210 11.38 14.58 -19.31
C SER A 210 10.31 14.02 -18.36
N PRO A 211 9.33 14.84 -17.92
CA PRO A 211 8.19 14.38 -17.14
C PRO A 211 7.38 13.32 -17.88
N ARG A 212 6.97 12.27 -17.15
CA ARG A 212 6.06 11.24 -17.64
C ARG A 212 4.88 11.10 -16.70
N PRO A 213 3.64 11.02 -17.22
CA PRO A 213 2.47 10.78 -16.37
C PRO A 213 2.55 9.38 -15.75
N LEU A 214 2.11 9.26 -14.50
CA LEU A 214 1.95 7.99 -13.80
C LEU A 214 0.49 7.55 -13.93
N VAL A 215 0.20 6.75 -14.97
CA VAL A 215 -1.17 6.34 -15.33
C VAL A 215 -1.64 5.06 -14.60
N THR A 216 -0.71 4.31 -14.02
CA THR A 216 -0.96 3.12 -13.21
C THR A 216 0.03 3.07 -12.04
N GLY A 217 -0.28 2.22 -11.07
CA GLY A 217 0.56 1.99 -9.92
C GLY A 217 0.43 3.06 -8.84
N VAL A 218 1.12 2.82 -7.73
CA VAL A 218 1.29 3.77 -6.64
C VAL A 218 2.78 4.06 -6.45
N PRO A 219 3.19 5.31 -6.12
CA PRO A 219 4.62 5.64 -6.08
C PRO A 219 5.37 4.80 -5.04
N GLN A 220 6.40 4.05 -5.48
CA GLN A 220 7.23 3.25 -4.58
C GLN A 220 8.09 4.19 -3.71
N GLY A 221 7.80 4.24 -2.40
CA GLY A 221 8.39 5.20 -1.47
C GLY A 221 7.43 6.30 -0.99
N SER A 222 6.17 6.28 -1.47
CA SER A 222 5.07 7.00 -0.84
C SER A 222 4.69 6.38 0.51
N VAL A 223 4.02 7.17 1.34
CA VAL A 223 3.51 6.73 2.64
C VAL A 223 2.22 5.92 2.45
N LEU A 224 1.35 6.37 1.53
CA LEU A 224 0.05 5.71 1.28
C LEU A 224 0.13 4.49 0.38
N GLY A 225 1.12 4.41 -0.52
CA GLY A 225 1.23 3.33 -1.52
C GLY A 225 1.12 1.92 -0.92
N PRO A 226 1.86 1.57 0.14
CA PRO A 226 1.76 0.27 0.81
C PRO A 226 0.34 -0.11 1.24
N VAL A 227 -0.38 0.80 1.90
CA VAL A 227 -1.73 0.52 2.39
C VAL A 227 -2.73 0.46 1.24
N LEU A 228 -2.65 1.40 0.28
CA LEU A 228 -3.51 1.36 -0.91
C LEU A 228 -3.35 0.05 -1.69
N PHE A 229 -2.12 -0.46 -1.79
CA PHE A 229 -1.84 -1.75 -2.41
C PHE A 229 -2.46 -2.92 -1.63
N SER A 230 -2.34 -2.95 -0.29
CA SER A 230 -3.01 -3.97 0.51
C SER A 230 -4.53 -3.93 0.39
N LEU A 231 -5.13 -2.73 0.36
CA LEU A 231 -6.56 -2.56 0.16
C LEU A 231 -7.01 -3.01 -1.23
N TYR A 232 -6.15 -2.78 -2.23
CA TYR A 232 -6.35 -3.24 -3.58
C TYR A 232 -6.36 -4.77 -3.68
N LEU A 233 -5.38 -5.45 -3.08
CA LEU A 233 -5.28 -6.91 -3.12
C LEU A 233 -6.34 -7.64 -2.30
N ALA A 234 -7.08 -6.96 -1.43
CA ALA A 234 -8.04 -7.60 -0.54
C ALA A 234 -9.17 -8.37 -1.24
N GLU A 235 -9.41 -8.16 -2.53
CA GLU A 235 -10.37 -8.97 -3.30
C GLU A 235 -9.84 -10.40 -3.58
N LEU A 236 -8.52 -10.59 -3.69
CA LEU A 236 -7.93 -11.93 -3.79
C LEU A 236 -8.31 -12.78 -2.59
N SER A 237 -8.36 -12.17 -1.40
CA SER A 237 -8.81 -12.81 -0.17
C SER A 237 -10.21 -13.41 -0.29
N ASP A 238 -11.14 -12.70 -0.93
CA ASP A 238 -12.53 -13.15 -1.09
C ASP A 238 -12.62 -14.31 -2.07
N ILE A 239 -11.85 -14.26 -3.16
CA ILE A 239 -11.73 -15.35 -4.15
C ILE A 239 -11.15 -16.60 -3.49
N ILE A 240 -10.02 -16.48 -2.79
CA ILE A 240 -9.36 -17.62 -2.15
C ILE A 240 -10.29 -18.25 -1.11
N ARG A 241 -10.97 -17.42 -0.31
CA ARG A 241 -11.94 -17.85 0.70
C ARG A 241 -13.16 -18.54 0.07
N HIS A 242 -13.62 -18.08 -1.09
CA HIS A 242 -14.72 -18.72 -1.85
C HIS A 242 -14.37 -20.16 -2.27
N HIS A 243 -13.11 -20.40 -2.65
CA HIS A 243 -12.61 -21.75 -2.93
C HIS A 243 -12.33 -22.57 -1.66
N GLY A 244 -12.62 -22.05 -0.46
CA GLY A 244 -12.37 -22.74 0.81
C GLY A 244 -10.90 -23.11 1.00
N VAL A 245 -9.99 -22.26 0.52
CA VAL A 245 -8.55 -22.34 0.71
C VAL A 245 -8.18 -21.30 1.78
N HIS A 246 -7.30 -21.68 2.71
CA HIS A 246 -6.77 -20.74 3.69
C HIS A 246 -5.62 -19.94 3.08
N PHE A 247 -5.34 -18.76 3.62
CA PHE A 247 -4.26 -17.93 3.09
C PHE A 247 -3.66 -17.03 4.15
N HIS A 248 -2.46 -16.54 3.83
CA HIS A 248 -1.83 -15.46 4.54
C HIS A 248 -1.13 -14.54 3.53
N HIS A 249 -1.25 -13.24 3.71
CA HIS A 249 -0.61 -12.23 2.89
C HIS A 249 0.48 -11.53 3.69
N TYR A 250 1.59 -11.24 3.02
CA TYR A 250 2.58 -10.28 3.47
C TYR A 250 2.99 -9.41 2.28
N ALA A 251 2.40 -8.22 2.19
CA ALA A 251 2.57 -7.29 1.08
C ALA A 251 2.11 -7.96 -0.22
N ASP A 252 3.01 -8.15 -1.18
CA ASP A 252 2.80 -8.84 -2.46
C ASP A 252 2.94 -10.37 -2.36
N ASP A 253 3.59 -10.89 -1.32
CA ASP A 253 3.70 -12.33 -1.10
C ASP A 253 2.38 -12.92 -0.58
N THR A 254 1.87 -13.94 -1.28
CA THR A 254 0.64 -14.65 -0.87
C THR A 254 0.93 -16.13 -0.64
N GLN A 255 0.59 -16.63 0.54
CA GLN A 255 0.68 -18.04 0.89
C GLN A 255 -0.72 -18.65 0.86
N LEU A 256 -0.93 -19.68 0.04
CA LEU A 256 -2.16 -20.48 0.02
C LEU A 256 -1.94 -21.79 0.78
N LEU A 257 -2.91 -22.15 1.61
CA LEU A 257 -2.85 -23.25 2.56
C LEU A 257 -4.12 -24.09 2.43
N LEU A 258 -3.98 -25.37 2.11
CA LEU A 258 -5.11 -26.29 2.03
C LEU A 258 -4.79 -27.58 2.80
N ALA A 259 -5.61 -27.87 3.81
CA ALA A 259 -5.55 -29.13 4.54
C ALA A 259 -6.54 -30.15 3.93
N PHE A 260 -6.17 -31.42 3.88
CA PHE A 260 -6.97 -32.50 3.30
C PHE A 260 -6.55 -33.87 3.84
N ASP A 261 -7.44 -34.86 3.74
CA ASP A 261 -7.16 -36.23 4.16
C ASP A 261 -6.41 -37.01 3.08
N LYS A 262 -5.72 -38.09 3.47
CA LYS A 262 -4.94 -38.94 2.55
C LYS A 262 -5.73 -39.44 1.34
N ASP A 263 -7.01 -39.74 1.54
CA ASP A 263 -7.87 -40.30 0.51
C ASP A 263 -8.46 -39.22 -0.42
N ASP A 264 -8.28 -37.94 -0.10
CA ASP A 264 -8.84 -36.80 -0.86
C ASP A 264 -7.79 -36.03 -1.69
N VAL A 265 -6.61 -36.64 -1.92
CA VAL A 265 -5.51 -36.00 -2.67
C VAL A 265 -5.96 -35.42 -4.01
N PRO A 266 -6.66 -36.15 -4.91
CA PRO A 266 -7.02 -35.61 -6.23
C PRO A 266 -7.92 -34.38 -6.15
N ASN A 267 -8.87 -34.38 -5.20
CA ASN A 267 -9.77 -33.26 -4.98
C ASN A 267 -9.04 -32.05 -4.40
N ALA A 268 -8.09 -32.27 -3.48
CA ALA A 268 -7.28 -31.20 -2.91
C ALA A 268 -6.45 -30.47 -3.98
N PHE A 269 -5.81 -31.22 -4.89
CA PHE A 269 -5.09 -30.64 -6.02
C PHE A 269 -6.05 -29.88 -6.96
N HIS A 270 -7.18 -30.47 -7.32
CA HIS A 270 -8.18 -29.80 -8.18
C HIS A 270 -8.71 -28.49 -7.55
N LYS A 271 -8.99 -28.50 -6.25
CA LYS A 271 -9.43 -27.32 -5.49
C LYS A 271 -8.36 -26.23 -5.49
N MET A 272 -7.10 -26.60 -5.28
CA MET A 272 -5.98 -25.66 -5.33
C MET A 272 -5.78 -25.10 -6.75
N GLU A 273 -5.82 -25.94 -7.79
CA GLU A 273 -5.68 -25.53 -9.18
C GLU A 273 -6.79 -24.54 -9.61
N THR A 274 -8.04 -24.83 -9.25
CA THR A 274 -9.17 -23.93 -9.53
C THR A 274 -9.04 -22.61 -8.77
N CYS A 275 -8.60 -22.64 -7.51
CA CYS A 275 -8.30 -21.43 -6.74
C CYS A 275 -7.20 -20.58 -7.39
N ILE A 276 -6.07 -21.20 -7.77
CA ILE A 276 -4.95 -20.52 -8.42
C ILE A 276 -5.39 -19.94 -9.77
N SER A 277 -6.20 -20.67 -10.55
CA SER A 277 -6.73 -20.19 -11.83
C SER A 277 -7.64 -18.96 -11.65
N ALA A 278 -8.49 -18.96 -10.62
CA ALA A 278 -9.35 -17.82 -10.30
C ALA A 278 -8.53 -16.60 -9.85
N VAL A 279 -7.52 -16.80 -8.98
CA VAL A 279 -6.58 -15.75 -8.56
C VAL A 279 -5.85 -15.17 -9.77
N ASN A 280 -5.31 -16.01 -10.66
CA ASN A 280 -4.59 -15.55 -11.85
C ASN A 280 -5.50 -14.75 -12.79
N THR A 281 -6.74 -15.20 -13.00
CA THR A 281 -7.75 -14.47 -13.78
C THR A 281 -8.02 -13.09 -13.18
N CYS A 282 -8.19 -13.00 -11.85
CA CYS A 282 -8.38 -11.72 -11.18
C CYS A 282 -7.16 -10.81 -11.35
N VAL A 283 -5.95 -11.32 -11.11
CA VAL A 283 -4.70 -10.55 -11.26
C VAL A 283 -4.56 -10.00 -12.68
N GLN A 284 -4.93 -10.77 -13.71
CA GLN A 284 -4.92 -10.32 -15.11
C GLN A 284 -5.96 -9.26 -15.43
N LEU A 285 -7.11 -9.27 -14.77
CA LEU A 285 -8.15 -8.25 -14.96
C LEU A 285 -7.80 -6.92 -14.30
N ILE A 286 -6.99 -6.96 -13.25
CA ILE A 286 -6.67 -5.79 -12.42
C ILE A 286 -5.30 -5.17 -12.75
N SER A 287 -4.41 -5.90 -13.42
CA SER A 287 -3.11 -5.40 -13.90
C SER A 287 -3.23 -4.66 -15.23
#